data_AF-A0AAF0J5J0-F1
#
_entry.id   AF-A0AAF0J5J0-F1
#
_cell.length_a   1.000
_cell.length_b   1.000
_cell.length_c   1.000
_cell.angle_alpha   90.00
_cell.angle_beta   90.00
_cell.angle_gamma   90.00
#
_symmetry.space_group_name_H-M   'P 1'
#
loop_
_entity.id
_entity.type
_entity.pdbx_description
1 polymer ?
#
loop_
_entity_poly.entity_id
_entity_poly.type
_entity_poly.pdbx_seq_one_letter_code
_entity_poly.pdbx_strand_id
1 'polypeptide(L)' 'MSYTIAGKKVLSEHLVLGVFGAIGGGVFLATRGGGKEAKPAAAPAATSNADEEAFIKEFIAELQHEEKNAK' A
#
# COMPACT_ATOMS: atom_id res chain seq x y z
N MET A 1 -6.90 -9.44 -35.92
CA MET A 1 -8.10 -10.11 -35.37
C MET A 1 -9.13 -9.06 -34.96
N SER A 2 -10.42 -9.28 -35.24
CA SER A 2 -11.52 -8.35 -34.88
C SER A 2 -12.66 -9.11 -34.21
N TYR A 3 -13.33 -8.49 -33.24
CA TYR A 3 -14.48 -9.04 -32.53
C TYR A 3 -15.77 -8.31 -32.90
N THR A 4 -16.90 -9.00 -32.99
CA THR A 4 -18.20 -8.37 -33.21
C THR A 4 -18.85 -8.08 -31.86
N ILE A 5 -19.04 -6.80 -31.55
CA ILE A 5 -19.62 -6.32 -30.30
C ILE A 5 -20.82 -5.45 -30.66
N ALA A 6 -22.00 -5.76 -30.12
CA ALA A 6 -23.24 -5.05 -30.43
C ALA A 6 -23.49 -4.86 -31.95
N GLY A 7 -23.19 -5.89 -32.75
CA GLY A 7 -23.34 -5.86 -34.21
C GLY A 7 -22.29 -5.07 -34.97
N LYS A 8 -21.29 -4.50 -34.29
CA LYS A 8 -20.18 -3.76 -34.92
C LYS A 8 -18.87 -4.52 -34.80
N LYS A 9 -18.05 -4.51 -35.86
CA LYS A 9 -16.70 -5.07 -35.82
C LYS A 9 -15.77 -4.10 -35.11
N VAL A 10 -15.15 -4.55 -34.03
CA VAL A 10 -14.15 -3.82 -33.24
C VAL A 10 -12.81 -4.53 -33.38
N LEU A 11 -11.77 -3.78 -33.76
CA LEU A 11 -10.44 -4.33 -33.93
C LEU A 11 -9.82 -4.64 -32.55
N SER A 12 -9.10 -5.76 -32.44
CA SER A 12 -8.59 -6.24 -31.15
C SER A 12 -7.68 -5.23 -30.44
N GLU A 13 -6.87 -4.47 -31.18
CA GLU A 13 -5.98 -3.46 -30.58
C GLU A 13 -6.74 -2.34 -29.87
N HIS A 14 -7.85 -1.89 -30.45
CA HIS A 14 -8.69 -0.83 -29.88
C HIS A 14 -9.47 -1.32 -28.66
N LEU A 15 -9.90 -2.59 -28.69
CA LEU A 15 -10.54 -3.22 -27.55
C LEU A 15 -9.59 -3.33 -26.36
N VAL A 16 -8.36 -3.79 -26.60
CA VAL A 16 -7.34 -3.91 -25.57
C VAL A 16 -6.98 -2.54 -24.98
N LEU A 17 -6.78 -1.52 -25.82
CA LEU A 17 -6.55 -0.16 -25.37
C LEU A 17 -7.72 0.40 -24.56
N GLY A 18 -8.96 0.11 -24.97
CA GLY A 18 -10.17 0.50 -24.24
C GLY A 18 -10.27 -0.15 -22.85
N VAL A 19 -9.95 -1.45 -22.75
CA VAL A 19 -9.94 -2.18 -21.47
C VAL A 19 -8.86 -1.63 -20.54
N PHE A 20 -7.64 -1.44 -21.02
CA PHE A 20 -6.57 -0.87 -20.21
C PHE A 20 -6.85 0.56 -19.78
N GLY A 21 -7.40 1.39 -20.67
CA GLY A 21 -7.84 2.74 -20.35
C GLY A 21 -8.97 2.77 -19.32
N ALA A 22 -9.94 1.85 -19.42
CA ALA A 22 -11.03 1.74 -18.45
C ALA A 22 -10.54 1.30 -17.07
N ILE A 23 -9.65 0.30 -17.00
CA ILE A 23 -9.05 -0.14 -15.74
C ILE A 23 -8.21 0.98 -15.12
N GLY A 24 -7.26 1.53 -15.87
CA GLY A 24 -6.37 2.59 -15.40
C GLY A 24 -7.13 3.86 -15.00
N GLY A 25 -8.09 4.27 -15.82
CA GLY A 25 -8.97 5.41 -15.54
C GLY A 25 -9.90 5.17 -14.35
N GLY A 26 -10.42 3.94 -14.20
CA GLY A 26 -11.25 3.54 -13.07
C GLY A 26 -10.48 3.56 -11.75
N VAL A 27 -9.28 2.98 -11.72
CA VAL A 27 -8.37 3.04 -10.56
C VAL A 27 -7.99 4.48 -10.25
N PHE A 28 -7.63 5.26 -11.27
CA PHE A 28 -7.31 6.67 -11.09
C PHE A 28 -8.50 7.43 -10.50
N LEU A 29 -9.70 7.30 -11.05
CA LEU A 29 -10.89 7.96 -10.51
C LEU A 29 -11.23 7.51 -9.08
N ALA A 30 -11.09 6.21 -8.78
CA ALA A 30 -11.31 5.66 -7.45
C ALA A 30 -10.28 6.14 -6.42
N THR A 31 -9.06 6.45 -6.85
CA THR A 31 -7.96 6.91 -5.98
C THR A 31 -7.74 8.43 -6.00
N ARG A 32 -8.34 9.15 -6.96
CA ARG A 32 -8.10 10.59 -7.22
C ARG A 32 -8.75 11.54 -6.22
N GLY A 33 -9.66 11.10 -5.34
CA GLY A 33 -10.39 12.07 -4.52
C GLY A 33 -11.06 11.54 -3.27
N GLY A 34 -10.58 12.04 -2.14
CA GLY A 34 -11.22 11.98 -0.84
C GLY A 34 -10.25 12.60 0.16
N GLY A 35 -10.28 13.93 0.30
CA GLY A 35 -9.41 14.73 1.18
C GLY A 35 -9.60 14.44 2.66
N LYS A 36 -9.29 13.21 3.07
CA LYS A 36 -8.83 12.93 4.41
C LYS A 36 -7.32 12.98 4.28
N GLU A 37 -6.69 13.95 4.94
CA GLU A 37 -5.29 13.80 5.31
C GLU A 37 -5.10 12.34 5.72
N ALA A 38 -4.10 11.68 5.13
CA ALA A 38 -3.69 10.39 5.66
C ALA A 38 -3.45 10.63 7.14
N LYS A 39 -4.36 10.16 8.00
CA LYS A 39 -4.13 10.18 9.44
C LYS A 39 -2.74 9.58 9.57
N PRO A 40 -1.76 10.33 10.12
CA PRO A 40 -0.39 9.84 10.19
C PRO A 40 -0.51 8.42 10.68
N ALA A 41 0.03 7.48 9.88
CA ALA A 41 -0.09 6.06 10.15
C ALA A 41 0.12 5.91 11.65
N ALA A 42 -0.93 5.50 12.37
CA ALA A 42 -0.80 5.32 13.80
C ALA A 42 0.42 4.42 13.93
N ALA A 43 1.47 4.92 14.60
CA ALA A 43 2.70 4.17 14.82
C ALA A 43 2.27 2.74 15.16
N PRO A 44 2.87 1.72 14.53
CA PRO A 44 2.44 0.32 14.64
C PRO A 44 2.04 0.10 16.08
N ALA A 45 0.74 -0.11 16.30
CA ALA A 45 0.14 0.02 17.62
C ALA A 45 1.06 -0.69 18.60
N ALA A 46 1.70 0.08 19.49
CA ALA A 46 2.52 -0.48 20.55
C ALA A 46 1.62 -1.54 21.18
N THR A 47 2.04 -2.80 21.03
CA THR A 47 1.25 -3.95 21.44
C THR A 47 0.91 -3.69 22.89
N SER A 48 -0.39 -3.61 23.19
CA SER A 48 -0.91 -3.13 24.48
C SER A 48 -0.74 -4.18 25.59
N ASN A 49 0.32 -4.99 25.50
CA ASN A 49 0.67 -6.01 26.47
C ASN A 49 1.93 -5.52 27.19
N ALA A 50 1.78 -5.15 28.47
CA ALA A 50 2.84 -4.54 29.28
C ALA A 50 4.16 -5.36 29.28
N ASP A 51 4.05 -6.68 29.11
CA ASP A 51 5.17 -7.61 29.04
C ASP A 51 6.04 -7.42 27.78
N GLU A 52 5.43 -7.15 26.62
CA GLU A 52 6.18 -6.93 25.37
C GLU A 52 6.91 -5.58 25.38
N GLU A 53 6.31 -4.55 25.97
CA GLU A 53 6.99 -3.26 26.14
C GLU A 53 8.20 -3.35 27.08
N ALA A 54 8.11 -4.14 28.14
CA ALA A 54 9.23 -4.37 29.06
C ALA A 54 10.38 -5.08 28.34
N PHE A 55 10.06 -6.13 27.57
CA PHE A 55 11.04 -6.87 26.76
C PHE A 55 11.75 -5.98 25.73
N ILE A 56 11.01 -5.13 25.00
CA ILE A 56 11.60 -4.23 24.00
C ILE A 56 12.51 -3.19 24.66
N LYS A 57 12.11 -2.64 25.81
CA LYS A 57 12.92 -1.66 26.56
C LYS A 57 14.22 -2.27 27.06
N GLU A 58 14.16 -3.51 27.56
CA GLU A 58 15.35 -4.24 28.02
C GLU A 58 16.27 -4.62 26.85
N PHE A 59 15.71 -5.09 25.72
CA PHE A 59 16.47 -5.40 24.51
C PHE A 59 17.22 -4.17 23.95
N ILE A 60 16.57 -3.01 23.89
CA ILE A 60 17.22 -1.76 23.44
C ILE A 60 18.29 -1.30 24.43
N ALA A 61 18.06 -1.45 25.74
CA ALA A 61 19.02 -1.08 26.77
C ALA A 61 20.29 -1.95 26.73
N GLU A 62 20.14 -3.26 26.51
CA GLU A 62 21.24 -4.21 26.35
C GLU A 62 22.12 -3.83 25.16
N LEU A 63 21.52 -3.59 23.98
CA LEU A 63 22.25 -3.19 22.77
C LEU A 63 23.03 -1.89 22.95
N GLN A 64 22.42 -0.88 23.60
CA GLN A 64 23.10 0.39 23.87
C GLN A 64 24.24 0.25 24.89
N HIS A 65 24.13 -0.71 25.82
CA HIS A 65 25.16 -1.00 26.81
C HIS A 65 26.33 -1.77 26.17
N GLU A 66 26.05 -2.74 25.30
CA GLU A 66 27.07 -3.43 24.51
C GLU A 66 27.82 -2.48 23.56
N GLU A 67 27.13 -1.59 22.86
CA GLU A 67 27.76 -0.59 21.98
C GLU A 67 28.67 0.40 22.75
N LYS A 68 28.32 0.74 24.00
CA LYS A 68 29.12 1.63 24.84
C LYS A 68 30.33 0.93 25.46
N ASN A 69 30.26 -0.38 25.67
CA ASN A 69 31.37 -1.18 26.22
C ASN A 69 32.27 -1.77 25.13
N ALA A 70 31.84 -1.78 23.86
CA ALA A 70 32.62 -2.19 22.70
C ALA A 70 33.49 -1.06 22.10
N LYS A 71 33.63 0.08 22.78
CA LYS A 71 34.49 1.21 22.40
C LYS A 71 35.58 1.44 23.44
#